data_AF-A0A7K6PY16-F1
#
_entry.id   AF-A0A7K6PY16-F1
#
_cell.length_a   1.000
_cell.length_b   1.000
_cell.length_c   1.000
_cell.angle_alpha   90.00
_cell.angle_beta   90.00
_cell.angle_gamma   90.00
#
_symmetry.space_group_name_H-M   'P 1'
#
loop_
_entity.id
_entity.type
_entity.pdbx_description
1 polymer ?
#
loop_
_entity_poly.entity_id
_entity_poly.type
_entity_poly.pdbx_seq_one_letter_code
_entity_poly.pdbx_strand_id
1 'polypeptide(L)'
;PTEIIERVKSGERPSFRPSANVGCHLEELGQLMQHCWAEDVLERPDFNQIKVQLRKFNRESSTNILDNLLSRMEQYANNLEELVEERTQAYLEEKRKAEALLYQILPHSVAEQLKRGETVQAEAFDSVTIYFSDIVGFTALSAQSTPMQVVTLLNDLYTCFDAIIDNFDVYKV
;
A
#
# COMPACT_ATOMS: atom_id res chain seq x y z
N PRO A 1 -3.84 -18.64 17.54
CA PRO A 1 -2.55 -18.10 18.02
C PRO A 1 -2.57 -17.65 19.49
N THR A 2 -3.60 -16.88 19.91
CA THR A 2 -3.79 -16.41 21.30
C THR A 2 -3.92 -17.55 22.30
N GLU A 3 -4.66 -18.60 21.97
CA GLU A 3 -4.84 -19.79 22.83
C GLU A 3 -3.53 -20.50 23.19
N ILE A 4 -2.59 -20.60 22.25
CA ILE A 4 -1.26 -21.21 22.49
C ILE A 4 -0.47 -20.37 23.49
N ILE A 5 -0.50 -19.04 23.33
CA ILE A 5 0.23 -18.10 24.20
C ILE A 5 -0.33 -18.16 25.63
N GLU A 6 -1.65 -18.23 25.78
CA GLU A 6 -2.32 -18.36 27.08
C GLU A 6 -1.92 -19.67 27.78
N ARG A 7 -1.89 -20.80 27.06
CA ARG A 7 -1.48 -22.11 27.60
C ARG A 7 0.00 -22.22 27.97
N VAL A 8 0.87 -21.46 27.30
CA VAL A 8 2.28 -21.38 27.68
C VAL A 8 2.45 -20.50 28.92
N LYS A 9 1.69 -19.40 29.03
CA LYS A 9 1.71 -18.51 30.21
C LYS A 9 1.11 -19.15 31.46
N SER A 10 0.12 -20.03 31.30
CA SER A 10 -0.57 -20.68 32.42
C SER A 10 0.29 -21.70 33.18
N GLY A 11 1.44 -22.11 32.63
CA GLY A 11 2.38 -23.01 33.30
C GLY A 11 1.82 -24.41 33.57
N GLU A 12 0.95 -24.91 32.68
CA GLU A 12 0.38 -26.27 32.75
C GLU A 12 1.48 -27.34 32.97
N ARG A 13 1.19 -28.38 33.77
CA ARG A 13 2.08 -29.55 33.96
C ARG A 13 1.46 -30.80 33.32
N PRO A 14 2.11 -31.44 32.34
CA PRO A 14 3.42 -31.10 31.75
C PRO A 14 3.37 -29.83 30.87
N SER A 15 4.48 -29.10 30.82
CA SER A 15 4.60 -27.86 30.05
C SER A 15 4.15 -28.05 28.61
N PHE A 16 3.25 -27.20 28.13
CA PHE A 16 2.80 -27.25 26.75
C PHE A 16 3.96 -26.91 25.80
N ARG A 17 4.52 -27.93 25.15
CA ARG A 17 5.65 -27.84 24.21
C ARG A 17 5.43 -28.76 23.01
N PRO A 18 5.94 -28.41 21.81
CA PRO A 18 5.88 -29.28 20.65
C PRO A 18 6.62 -30.62 20.88
N SER A 19 6.10 -31.71 20.31
CA SER A 19 6.81 -32.99 20.31
C SER A 19 8.04 -32.91 19.40
N ALA A 20 9.23 -32.87 19.99
CA ALA A 20 10.50 -32.95 19.28
C ALA A 20 10.80 -34.43 18.94
N ASN A 21 9.96 -35.08 18.13
CA ASN A 21 10.26 -36.42 17.63
C ASN A 21 11.30 -36.31 16.50
N VAL A 22 12.56 -36.32 16.89
CA VAL A 22 13.68 -36.08 16.00
C VAL A 22 14.34 -37.43 15.71
N GLY A 23 14.54 -37.77 14.43
CA GLY A 23 15.12 -39.06 14.03
C GLY A 23 16.53 -39.29 14.59
N CYS A 24 16.99 -40.55 14.58
CA CYS A 24 18.22 -41.05 15.24
C CYS A 24 19.50 -40.21 15.00
N HIS A 25 19.60 -39.47 13.88
CA HIS A 25 20.77 -38.62 13.55
C HIS A 25 20.72 -37.19 14.10
N LEU A 26 19.59 -36.73 14.63
CA LEU A 26 19.40 -35.36 15.14
C LEU A 26 18.99 -35.34 16.62
N GLU A 27 19.19 -36.44 17.34
CA GLU A 27 18.84 -36.57 18.76
C GLU A 27 19.49 -35.46 19.62
N GLU A 28 20.74 -35.10 19.32
CA GLU A 28 21.48 -34.02 19.98
C GLU A 28 20.88 -32.62 19.68
N LEU A 29 20.30 -32.41 18.49
CA LEU A 29 19.56 -31.19 18.16
C LEU A 29 18.22 -31.14 18.88
N GLY A 30 17.53 -32.28 18.99
CA GLY A 30 16.30 -32.42 19.76
C GLY A 30 16.53 -32.07 21.24
N GLN A 31 17.66 -32.52 21.81
CA GLN A 31 18.08 -32.16 23.15
C GLN A 31 18.36 -30.64 23.27
N LEU A 32 19.10 -30.04 22.34
CA LEU A 32 19.33 -28.58 22.35
C LEU A 32 18.01 -27.79 22.29
N MET A 33 17.05 -28.21 21.45
CA MET A 33 15.72 -27.59 21.39
C MET A 33 14.96 -27.69 22.72
N GLN A 34 15.06 -28.83 23.43
CA GLN A 34 14.45 -29.00 24.74
C GLN A 34 15.07 -28.07 25.80
N HIS A 35 16.40 -27.90 25.80
CA HIS A 35 17.08 -26.97 26.70
C HIS A 35 16.70 -25.50 26.42
N CYS A 36 16.53 -25.13 25.16
CA CYS A 36 16.04 -23.78 24.77
C CYS A 36 14.62 -23.48 25.27
N TRP A 37 13.82 -24.51 25.56
CA TRP A 37 12.44 -24.39 26.01
C TRP A 37 12.24 -24.61 27.52
N ALA A 38 13.34 -24.69 28.28
CA ALA A 38 13.32 -24.83 29.74
C ALA A 38 12.46 -23.75 30.41
N GLU A 39 11.75 -24.09 31.48
CA GLU A 39 10.91 -23.10 32.20
C GLU A 39 11.77 -22.08 32.95
N ASP A 40 12.91 -22.52 33.50
CA ASP A 40 13.88 -21.65 34.13
C ASP A 40 14.67 -20.87 33.07
N VAL A 41 14.80 -19.56 33.27
CA VAL A 41 15.57 -18.66 32.40
C VAL A 41 17.06 -18.96 32.50
N LEU A 42 17.55 -19.41 33.66
CA LEU A 42 18.97 -19.68 33.91
C LEU A 42 19.46 -20.99 33.27
N GLU A 43 18.56 -21.94 33.07
CA GLU A 43 18.84 -23.22 32.40
C GLU A 43 18.82 -23.11 30.87
N ARG A 44 18.33 -21.98 30.33
CA ARG A 44 18.32 -21.75 28.88
C ARG A 44 19.73 -21.37 28.42
N PRO A 45 20.26 -22.05 27.40
CA PRO A 45 21.54 -21.68 26.83
C PRO A 45 21.46 -20.29 26.20
N ASP A 46 22.54 -19.51 26.34
CA ASP A 46 22.63 -18.21 25.68
C ASP A 46 22.85 -18.37 24.15
N PHE A 47 22.62 -17.29 23.39
CA PHE A 47 22.78 -17.31 21.93
C PHE A 47 24.20 -17.72 21.47
N ASN A 48 25.24 -17.43 22.25
CA ASN A 48 26.60 -17.82 21.92
C ASN A 48 26.82 -19.33 22.13
N GLN A 49 26.28 -19.89 23.21
CA GLN A 49 26.31 -21.31 23.51
C GLN A 49 25.54 -22.13 22.47
N ILE A 50 24.33 -21.66 22.10
CA ILE A 50 23.54 -22.26 21.01
C ILE A 50 24.35 -22.23 19.72
N LYS A 51 24.93 -21.09 19.36
CA LYS A 51 25.73 -20.93 18.12
C LYS A 51 26.96 -21.84 18.10
N VAL A 52 27.63 -22.04 19.24
CA VAL A 52 28.79 -22.94 19.36
C VAL A 52 28.37 -24.39 19.21
N GLN A 53 27.28 -24.82 19.87
CA GLN A 53 26.78 -26.19 19.73
C GLN A 53 26.29 -26.47 18.30
N LEU A 54 25.54 -25.55 17.70
CA LEU A 54 25.04 -25.67 16.33
C LEU A 54 26.18 -25.70 15.30
N ARG A 55 27.27 -24.95 15.52
CA ARG A 55 28.50 -25.04 14.69
C ARG A 55 29.23 -26.36 14.82
N LYS A 56 29.20 -27.01 15.99
CA LYS A 56 29.81 -28.34 16.19
C LYS A 56 29.05 -29.41 15.41
N PHE A 57 27.71 -29.39 15.44
CA PHE A 57 26.87 -30.31 14.65
C PHE A 57 26.98 -30.05 13.14
N ASN A 58 27.21 -28.80 12.75
CA ASN A 58 27.25 -28.40 11.34
C ASN A 58 28.63 -28.62 10.67
N ARG A 59 29.64 -29.11 11.39
CA ARG A 59 31.00 -29.29 10.84
C ARG A 59 31.12 -30.38 9.78
N GLU A 60 30.15 -31.29 9.69
CA GLU A 60 30.23 -32.44 8.77
C GLU A 60 29.24 -32.41 7.59
N SER A 61 28.33 -31.42 7.44
CA SER A 61 27.42 -31.43 6.25
C SER A 61 26.75 -30.14 5.75
N SER A 62 26.77 -28.98 6.42
CA SER A 62 25.78 -27.93 6.02
C SER A 62 26.15 -26.46 6.26
N THR A 63 27.42 -26.07 6.13
CA THR A 63 27.77 -24.63 6.02
C THR A 63 27.25 -24.04 4.70
N ASN A 64 27.40 -24.76 3.59
CA ASN A 64 26.98 -24.29 2.27
C ASN A 64 25.46 -24.15 2.10
N ILE A 65 24.65 -24.95 2.82
CA ILE A 65 23.18 -24.97 2.64
C ILE A 65 22.53 -23.79 3.36
N LEU A 66 22.93 -23.56 4.63
CA LEU A 66 22.38 -22.47 5.43
C LEU A 66 22.77 -21.11 4.87
N ASP A 67 24.03 -20.94 4.43
CA ASP A 67 24.50 -19.70 3.83
C ASP A 67 23.82 -19.43 2.47
N ASN A 68 23.57 -20.47 1.66
CA ASN A 68 22.80 -20.33 0.42
C ASN A 68 21.33 -19.95 0.69
N LEU A 69 20.71 -20.55 1.71
CA LEU A 69 19.36 -20.20 2.12
C LEU A 69 19.28 -18.75 2.63
N LEU A 70 20.24 -18.32 3.44
CA LEU A 70 20.30 -16.96 3.97
C LEU A 70 20.45 -15.94 2.83
N SER A 71 21.37 -16.19 1.90
CA SER A 71 21.59 -15.37 0.71
C SER A 71 20.34 -15.30 -0.18
N ARG A 72 19.65 -16.43 -0.38
CA ARG A 72 18.37 -16.44 -1.10
C ARG A 72 17.30 -15.62 -0.37
N MET A 73 17.18 -15.75 0.94
CA MET A 73 16.21 -14.97 1.73
C MET A 73 16.49 -13.47 1.67
N GLU A 74 17.76 -13.06 1.74
CA GLU A 74 18.18 -11.67 1.57
C GLU A 74 17.86 -11.16 0.17
N GLN A 75 18.15 -11.94 -0.87
CA GLN A 75 17.80 -11.59 -2.25
C GLN A 75 16.28 -11.47 -2.44
N TYR A 76 15.49 -12.37 -1.85
CA TYR A 76 14.03 -12.27 -1.87
C TYR A 76 13.54 -11.01 -1.14
N ALA A 77 14.12 -10.67 0.01
CA ALA A 77 13.75 -9.47 0.75
C ALA A 77 14.01 -8.20 -0.07
N ASN A 78 15.20 -8.09 -0.67
CA ASN A 78 15.57 -6.93 -1.50
C ASN A 78 14.69 -6.83 -2.76
N ASN A 79 14.45 -7.94 -3.46
CA ASN A 79 13.57 -7.95 -4.64
C ASN A 79 12.12 -7.61 -4.27
N LEU A 80 11.64 -8.04 -3.11
CA LEU A 80 10.31 -7.70 -2.61
C LEU A 80 10.22 -6.21 -2.27
N GLU A 81 11.25 -5.64 -1.65
CA GLU A 81 11.31 -4.21 -1.36
C GLU A 81 11.27 -3.37 -2.64
N GLU A 82 12.10 -3.72 -3.63
CA GLU A 82 12.10 -3.07 -4.95
C GLU A 82 10.74 -3.18 -5.64
N LEU A 83 10.13 -4.37 -5.63
CA LEU A 83 8.80 -4.57 -6.22
C LEU A 83 7.72 -3.77 -5.49
N VAL A 84 7.78 -3.69 -4.16
CA VAL A 84 6.84 -2.88 -3.37
C VAL A 84 7.01 -1.40 -3.69
N GLU A 85 8.24 -0.92 -3.82
CA GLU A 85 8.52 0.46 -4.19
C GLU A 85 7.97 0.79 -5.58
N GLU A 86 8.26 -0.04 -6.59
CA GLU A 86 7.75 0.12 -7.96
C GLU A 86 6.22 0.17 -7.99
N ARG A 87 5.56 -0.77 -7.30
CA ARG A 87 4.09 -0.83 -7.24
C ARG A 87 3.50 0.36 -6.50
N THR A 88 4.13 0.80 -5.43
CA THR A 88 3.70 1.99 -4.68
C THR A 88 3.82 3.23 -5.55
N GLN A 89 4.91 3.38 -6.30
CA GLN A 89 5.10 4.51 -7.21
C GLN A 89 4.05 4.51 -8.32
N ALA A 90 3.81 3.38 -8.98
CA ALA A 90 2.78 3.25 -10.01
C ALA A 90 1.38 3.59 -9.46
N TYR A 91 1.06 3.12 -8.25
CA TYR A 91 -0.19 3.45 -7.57
C TYR A 91 -0.31 4.95 -7.29
N LEU A 92 0.75 5.59 -6.80
CA LEU A 92 0.74 7.03 -6.52
C LEU A 92 0.55 7.86 -7.80
N GLU A 93 1.15 7.44 -8.91
CA GLU A 93 0.99 8.13 -10.19
C GLU A 93 -0.45 8.03 -10.71
N GLU A 94 -1.05 6.83 -10.68
CA GLU A 94 -2.44 6.62 -11.09
C GLU A 94 -3.42 7.34 -10.14
N LYS A 95 -3.15 7.32 -8.84
CA LYS A 95 -3.90 8.11 -7.85
C LYS A 95 -3.86 9.59 -8.18
N ARG A 96 -2.68 10.14 -8.49
CA ARG A 96 -2.52 11.56 -8.86
C ARG A 96 -3.30 11.92 -10.12
N LYS A 97 -3.27 11.06 -11.15
CA LYS A 97 -4.06 11.25 -12.38
C LYS A 97 -5.56 11.25 -12.09
N ALA A 98 -6.04 10.30 -11.30
CA ALA A 98 -7.43 10.20 -10.91
C ALA A 98 -7.90 11.42 -10.10
N GLU A 99 -7.08 11.88 -9.14
CA GLU A 99 -7.38 13.08 -8.33
C GLU A 99 -7.41 14.34 -9.19
N ALA A 100 -6.44 14.53 -10.10
CA ALA A 100 -6.42 15.66 -11.02
C ALA A 100 -7.68 15.70 -11.90
N LEU A 101 -8.13 14.54 -12.39
CA LEU A 101 -9.35 14.43 -13.18
C LEU A 101 -10.60 14.75 -12.34
N LEU A 102 -10.63 14.33 -11.08
CA LEU A 102 -11.73 14.62 -10.16
C LEU A 102 -11.89 16.13 -9.94
N TYR A 103 -10.79 16.85 -9.76
CA TYR A 103 -10.80 18.31 -9.58
C TYR A 103 -11.15 19.09 -10.86
N GLN A 104 -11.01 18.48 -12.04
CA GLN A 104 -11.47 19.09 -13.29
C GLN A 104 -13.00 19.03 -13.46
N ILE A 105 -13.66 18.10 -12.78
CA ILE A 105 -15.11 17.86 -12.93
C ILE A 105 -15.91 18.43 -11.77
N LEU A 106 -15.32 18.48 -10.57
CA LEU A 106 -16.00 18.88 -9.34
C LEU A 106 -15.23 20.00 -8.62
N PRO A 107 -15.94 20.87 -7.88
CA PRO A 107 -15.28 21.81 -6.98
C PRO A 107 -14.42 21.08 -5.95
N HIS A 108 -13.30 21.68 -5.55
CA HIS A 108 -12.34 21.07 -4.62
C HIS A 108 -12.99 20.58 -3.31
N SER A 109 -13.93 21.34 -2.75
CA SER A 109 -14.64 20.98 -1.51
C SER A 109 -15.44 19.68 -1.66
N VAL A 110 -16.16 19.55 -2.77
CA VAL A 110 -16.99 18.38 -3.10
C VAL A 110 -16.12 17.17 -3.40
N ALA A 111 -15.05 17.35 -4.18
CA ALA A 111 -14.10 16.30 -4.50
C ALA A 111 -13.44 15.72 -3.24
N GLU A 112 -13.04 16.56 -2.28
CA GLU A 112 -12.45 16.10 -1.02
C GLU A 112 -13.43 15.33 -0.12
N GLN A 113 -14.69 15.76 -0.04
CA GLN A 113 -15.73 15.01 0.68
C GLN A 113 -15.93 13.62 0.07
N LEU A 114 -16.04 13.53 -1.26
CA LEU A 114 -16.19 12.25 -1.97
C LEU A 114 -14.98 11.34 -1.78
N LYS A 115 -13.76 11.88 -1.77
CA LYS A 115 -12.53 11.11 -1.49
C LYS A 115 -12.52 10.51 -0.08
N ARG A 116 -13.17 11.16 0.89
CA ARG A 116 -13.33 10.66 2.26
C ARG A 116 -14.47 9.64 2.40
N GLY A 117 -15.23 9.40 1.33
CA GLY A 117 -16.41 8.55 1.37
C GLY A 117 -17.60 9.20 2.06
N GLU A 118 -17.60 10.53 2.20
CA GLU A 118 -18.68 11.29 2.80
C GLU A 118 -19.80 11.53 1.77
N THR A 119 -21.04 11.60 2.24
CA THR A 119 -22.18 11.97 1.39
C THR A 119 -22.21 13.48 1.19
N VAL A 120 -22.24 13.93 -0.07
CA VAL A 120 -22.37 15.36 -0.39
C VAL A 120 -23.83 15.79 -0.18
N GLN A 121 -24.05 16.71 0.76
CA GLN A 121 -25.37 17.29 1.01
C GLN A 121 -25.59 18.51 0.10
N ALA A 122 -26.85 18.83 -0.18
CA ALA A 122 -27.17 20.05 -0.91
C ALA A 122 -26.85 21.27 -0.04
N GLU A 123 -26.06 22.20 -0.60
CA GLU A 123 -25.66 23.43 0.09
C GLU A 123 -26.52 24.61 -0.40
N ALA A 124 -26.89 25.48 0.54
CA ALA A 124 -27.51 26.77 0.25
C ALA A 124 -26.48 27.87 0.51
N PHE A 125 -26.36 28.80 -0.43
CA PHE A 125 -25.42 29.92 -0.33
C PHE A 125 -26.20 31.21 -0.14
N ASP A 126 -25.84 31.99 0.88
CA ASP A 126 -26.50 33.27 1.20
C ASP A 126 -26.29 34.34 0.11
N SER A 127 -25.18 34.25 -0.62
CA SER A 127 -24.83 35.18 -1.70
C SER A 127 -23.99 34.47 -2.76
N VAL A 128 -24.45 34.52 -4.01
CA VAL A 128 -23.73 33.99 -5.18
C VAL A 128 -23.80 34.96 -6.34
N THR A 129 -22.77 34.97 -7.17
CA THR A 129 -22.76 35.69 -8.46
C THR A 129 -22.72 34.67 -9.57
N ILE A 130 -23.74 34.68 -10.44
CA ILE A 130 -23.84 33.76 -11.57
C ILE A 130 -23.66 34.56 -12.86
N TYR A 131 -22.77 34.10 -13.74
CA TYR A 131 -22.57 34.67 -15.07
C TYR A 131 -23.16 33.75 -16.13
N PHE A 132 -24.10 34.26 -16.92
CA PHE A 132 -24.66 33.58 -18.08
C PHE A 132 -24.13 34.23 -19.36
N SER A 133 -23.60 33.43 -20.28
CA SER A 133 -23.21 33.89 -21.62
C SER A 133 -23.81 33.00 -22.70
N ASP A 134 -24.21 33.62 -23.81
CA ASP A 134 -24.64 32.94 -25.02
C ASP A 134 -23.94 33.53 -26.25
N ILE A 135 -23.78 32.72 -27.29
CA ILE A 135 -23.16 33.13 -28.55
C ILE A 135 -24.26 33.66 -29.47
N VAL A 136 -24.26 34.98 -29.67
CA VAL A 136 -25.23 35.65 -30.54
C VAL A 136 -25.14 35.07 -31.96
N GLY A 137 -26.28 34.59 -32.48
CA GLY A 137 -26.38 34.10 -33.85
C GLY A 137 -25.77 32.71 -34.08
N PHE A 138 -25.47 31.95 -33.01
CA PHE A 138 -24.86 30.61 -33.12
C PHE A 138 -25.62 29.69 -34.09
N THR A 139 -26.96 29.67 -34.06
CA THR A 139 -27.78 28.84 -34.96
C THR A 139 -27.53 29.13 -36.44
N ALA A 140 -27.39 30.40 -36.80
CA ALA A 140 -27.14 30.80 -38.19
C ALA A 140 -25.71 30.43 -38.61
N LEU A 141 -24.75 30.61 -37.70
CA LEU A 141 -23.34 30.27 -37.92
C LEU A 141 -23.15 28.76 -38.07
N SER A 142 -23.79 27.96 -37.22
CA SER A 142 -23.74 26.50 -37.28
C SER A 142 -24.43 25.95 -38.52
N ALA A 143 -25.50 26.60 -39.00
CA ALA A 143 -26.21 26.17 -40.22
C ALA A 143 -25.37 26.36 -41.50
N GLN A 144 -24.42 27.30 -41.50
CA GLN A 144 -23.56 27.61 -42.65
C GLN A 144 -22.17 26.95 -42.57
N SER A 145 -21.85 26.32 -41.43
CA SER A 145 -20.54 25.74 -41.14
C SER A 145 -20.57 24.22 -41.20
N THR A 146 -19.43 23.61 -41.50
CA THR A 146 -19.30 22.16 -41.34
C THR A 146 -19.25 21.81 -39.84
N PRO A 147 -19.72 20.62 -39.43
CA PRO A 147 -19.65 20.20 -38.03
C PRO A 147 -18.25 20.32 -37.43
N MET A 148 -17.21 20.03 -38.22
CA MET A 148 -15.82 20.14 -37.76
C MET A 148 -15.42 21.58 -37.46
N GLN A 149 -15.82 22.54 -38.31
CA GLN A 149 -15.55 23.96 -38.07
C GLN A 149 -16.25 24.48 -36.80
N VAL A 150 -17.48 24.04 -36.55
CA VAL A 150 -18.22 24.41 -35.33
C VAL A 150 -17.51 23.86 -34.09
N VAL A 151 -17.06 22.61 -34.13
CA VAL A 151 -16.30 22.00 -33.02
C VAL A 151 -15.00 22.74 -32.76
N THR A 152 -14.23 23.06 -33.81
CA THR A 152 -13.00 23.84 -33.67
C THR A 152 -13.26 25.20 -33.04
N LEU A 153 -14.25 25.94 -33.52
CA LEU A 153 -14.63 27.26 -32.96
C LEU A 153 -14.98 27.16 -31.46
N LEU A 154 -15.82 26.19 -31.09
CA LEU A 154 -16.23 26.01 -29.69
C LEU A 154 -15.06 25.61 -28.81
N ASN A 155 -14.19 24.71 -29.29
CA ASN A 155 -13.00 24.30 -28.55
C ASN A 155 -12.06 25.50 -28.32
N ASP A 156 -11.80 26.31 -29.33
CA ASP A 156 -10.94 27.48 -29.22
C ASP A 156 -11.52 28.51 -28.24
N LEU A 157 -12.84 28.75 -28.30
CA LEU A 157 -13.55 29.67 -27.43
C LEU A 157 -13.50 29.21 -25.96
N TYR A 158 -13.86 27.97 -25.68
CA TYR A 158 -13.88 27.45 -24.31
C TYR A 158 -12.48 27.23 -23.75
N THR A 159 -11.50 26.87 -24.58
CA THR A 159 -10.09 26.81 -24.15
C THR A 159 -9.59 28.20 -23.74
N CYS A 160 -9.96 29.25 -24.47
CA CYS A 160 -9.65 30.62 -24.07
C CYS A 160 -10.32 31.00 -22.74
N PHE A 161 -11.59 30.63 -22.54
CA PHE A 161 -12.27 30.89 -21.27
C PHE A 161 -11.64 30.14 -20.11
N ASP A 162 -11.34 28.86 -20.28
CA ASP A 162 -10.74 28.02 -19.25
C ASP A 162 -9.37 28.60 -18.84
N ALA A 163 -8.54 29.00 -19.81
CA ALA A 163 -7.24 29.65 -19.53
C ALA A 163 -7.36 30.98 -18.79
N ILE A 164 -8.44 31.75 -19.00
CA ILE A 164 -8.71 32.98 -18.26
C ILE A 164 -9.18 32.63 -16.84
N ILE A 165 -10.16 31.73 -16.72
CA ILE A 165 -10.78 31.29 -15.47
C ILE A 165 -9.75 30.68 -14.52
N ASP A 166 -8.75 29.96 -15.04
CA ASP A 166 -7.66 29.38 -14.24
C ASP A 166 -6.89 30.42 -13.38
N ASN A 167 -6.95 31.71 -13.74
CA ASN A 167 -6.31 32.78 -12.97
C ASN A 167 -7.23 33.40 -11.89
N PHE A 168 -8.48 32.94 -11.79
CA PHE A 168 -9.48 33.44 -10.85
C PHE A 168 -10.06 32.30 -10.02
N ASP A 169 -10.54 32.62 -8.82
CA ASP A 169 -11.24 31.67 -7.97
C ASP A 169 -12.72 31.59 -8.36
N VAL A 170 -12.99 31.11 -9.58
CA VAL A 170 -14.35 30.92 -10.11
C VAL A 170 -14.53 29.50 -10.63
N TYR A 171 -15.73 28.95 -10.45
CA TYR A 171 -16.05 27.59 -10.88
C TYR A 171 -16.93 27.62 -12.14
N LYS A 172 -16.49 26.91 -13.17
CA LYS A 172 -17.25 26.70 -14.40
C LYS A 172 -18.28 25.59 -14.20
N VAL A 173 -19.54 25.88 -14.50
CA VAL A 173 -20.67 24.94 -14.47
C VAL A 173 -21.01 24.49 -15.88
#